data_AF-W4G5N0-F1
#
_entry.id   AF-W4G5N0-F1
#
_cell.length_a   1.000
_cell.length_b   1.000
_cell.length_c   1.000
_cell.angle_alpha   90.00
_cell.angle_beta   90.00
_cell.angle_gamma   90.00
#
_symmetry.space_group_name_H-M   'P 1'
#
loop_
_entity.id
_entity.type
_entity.pdbx_description
1 polymer ?
#
loop_
_entity_poly.entity_id
_entity_poly.type
_entity_poly.pdbx_seq_one_letter_code
_entity_poly.pdbx_strand_id
1 'polypeptide(L)'
;MSMCAAYVSALNKSTTSTSSATTAWLISYKGGKRRSAALVAAFQAKKTSLALQLLPKLLLKQPNFAVWLKGTTCSPSPVDLVATSTPLTPCESTVVPVNPATALRALVTTAVVQQNASLELTADGCGGVYIVYPSTSRAPLAVFKPMDEEYMAPQNPRGYRCPGAVIGETAHPVKKGFLVGDGAAREVAAYLLDAAYDHFSGVPATHFVSLPVGGTWKDGSVQAYVTSESSAEDIGTLRFGVVDVHKIAILDLRLFNTDRHAGNILLQTPSSPLSSAYAMVPIDHGLCLPSVEHLDAATFEWLHWPQAKFPLSPEAAAHVASLDIDQDAATLRAIGLPETSVLTMQICTKLLQKGVENGFTLYDVGAVMEREGCGNLPSKLEMLVAGVKESVQDMSSPGFLIEVDDAIDALWEAADKCRGRSMSVL
;
A
#
# COMPACT_ATOMS: atom_id res chain seq x y z
N MET A 1 -0.85 3.14 35.61
CA MET A 1 -0.14 2.09 34.83
C MET A 1 -0.01 2.58 33.41
N SER A 2 1.15 2.44 32.77
CA SER A 2 1.32 2.78 31.34
C SER A 2 0.25 2.03 30.52
N MET A 3 -0.28 2.65 29.46
CA MET A 3 -1.25 2.02 28.54
C MET A 3 -0.75 0.65 28.06
N CYS A 4 0.57 0.50 27.89
CA CYS A 4 1.23 -0.78 27.62
C CYS A 4 0.98 -1.84 28.69
N ALA A 5 1.09 -1.49 29.98
CA ALA A 5 0.92 -2.45 31.07
C ALA A 5 -0.54 -2.91 31.21
N ALA A 6 -1.51 -2.03 30.94
CA ALA A 6 -2.93 -2.39 30.93
C ALA A 6 -3.29 -3.28 29.73
N TYR A 7 -2.77 -2.96 28.54
CA TYR A 7 -2.98 -3.77 27.33
C TYR A 7 -2.31 -5.14 27.43
N VAL A 8 -1.04 -5.20 27.88
CA VAL A 8 -0.33 -6.46 28.16
C VAL A 8 -1.03 -7.25 29.26
N SER A 9 -1.56 -6.59 30.29
CA SER A 9 -2.36 -7.28 31.33
C SER A 9 -3.67 -7.84 30.76
N ALA A 10 -4.34 -7.12 29.84
CA ALA A 10 -5.56 -7.60 29.18
C ALA A 10 -5.28 -8.80 28.26
N LEU A 11 -4.19 -8.74 27.47
CA LEU A 11 -3.73 -9.88 26.66
C LEU A 11 -3.42 -11.10 27.54
N ASN A 12 -2.68 -10.90 28.63
CA ASN A 12 -2.31 -11.98 29.54
C ASN A 12 -3.51 -12.57 30.30
N LYS A 13 -4.58 -11.81 30.52
CA LYS A 13 -5.82 -12.32 31.14
C LYS A 13 -6.63 -13.21 30.18
N SER A 14 -6.45 -13.07 28.86
CA SER A 14 -7.11 -13.94 27.88
C SER A 14 -6.28 -15.18 27.51
N THR A 15 -5.01 -15.26 27.91
CA THR A 15 -4.11 -16.37 27.58
C THR A 15 -3.45 -16.95 28.83
N THR A 16 -3.98 -18.06 29.34
CA THR A 16 -3.24 -18.90 30.28
C THR A 16 -2.11 -19.60 29.52
N SER A 17 -0.90 -19.07 29.67
CA SER A 17 0.41 -19.59 29.26
C SER A 17 0.91 -19.26 27.83
N THR A 18 2.18 -18.83 27.80
CA THR A 18 3.09 -18.56 26.66
C THR A 18 2.86 -17.29 25.84
N SER A 19 3.69 -16.26 26.10
CA SER A 19 3.84 -15.08 25.25
C SER A 19 4.47 -15.49 23.91
N SER A 20 3.78 -15.22 22.81
CA SER A 20 4.38 -15.32 21.48
C SER A 20 5.65 -14.45 21.38
N ALA A 21 6.69 -14.96 20.72
CA ALA A 21 7.95 -14.24 20.49
C ALA A 21 7.73 -12.87 19.82
N THR A 22 6.66 -12.71 19.03
CA THR A 22 6.29 -11.46 18.33
C THR A 22 5.92 -10.29 19.24
N THR A 23 5.52 -10.52 20.49
CA THR A 23 5.15 -9.46 21.45
C THR A 23 5.95 -9.50 22.75
N ALA A 24 6.87 -10.45 22.91
CA ALA A 24 7.76 -10.55 24.06
C ALA A 24 8.61 -9.27 24.26
N TRP A 25 8.98 -8.59 23.16
CA TRP A 25 9.72 -7.35 23.19
C TRP A 25 8.95 -6.21 23.90
N LEU A 26 7.62 -6.16 23.81
CA LEU A 26 6.78 -5.19 24.51
C LEU A 26 6.87 -5.33 26.03
N ILE A 27 6.96 -6.56 26.52
CA ILE A 27 7.09 -6.87 27.96
C ILE A 27 8.44 -6.39 28.48
N SER A 28 9.48 -6.49 27.65
CA SER A 28 10.83 -6.03 27.98
C SER A 28 11.04 -4.51 27.80
N TYR A 29 10.09 -3.80 27.19
CA TYR A 29 10.22 -2.39 26.84
C TYR A 29 10.20 -1.51 28.09
N LYS A 30 11.38 -1.02 28.49
CA LYS A 30 11.57 -0.14 29.66
C LYS A 30 11.41 1.35 29.32
N GLY A 31 10.40 1.76 28.54
CA GLY A 31 9.90 3.15 28.44
C GLY A 31 10.92 4.30 28.48
N GLY A 32 12.10 4.15 27.89
CA GLY A 32 13.25 5.05 28.10
C GLY A 32 13.24 6.26 27.16
N LYS A 33 13.44 7.46 27.72
CA LYS A 33 13.39 8.79 27.06
C LYS A 33 14.55 9.11 26.07
N ARG A 34 15.07 8.14 25.31
CA ARG A 34 16.16 8.42 24.35
C ARG A 34 16.00 7.59 23.08
N ARG A 35 16.49 8.15 21.96
CA ARG A 35 16.72 7.45 20.68
C ARG A 35 17.15 6.02 20.98
N SER A 36 16.31 5.03 20.62
CA SER A 36 16.58 3.63 20.92
C SER A 36 17.94 3.26 20.32
N ALA A 37 18.90 2.83 21.14
CA ALA A 37 20.24 2.50 20.67
C ALA A 37 20.22 1.39 19.60
N ALA A 38 19.24 0.49 19.67
CA ALA A 38 19.01 -0.53 18.64
C ALA A 38 18.49 0.08 17.31
N LEU A 39 17.66 1.11 17.41
CA LEU A 39 17.11 1.82 16.25
C LEU A 39 18.21 2.66 15.59
N VAL A 40 19.00 3.40 16.38
CA VAL A 40 20.21 4.08 15.91
C VAL A 40 21.21 3.11 15.28
N ALA A 41 21.41 1.91 15.85
CA ALA A 41 22.29 0.91 15.27
C ALA A 41 21.77 0.37 13.91
N ALA A 42 20.45 0.17 13.77
CA ALA A 42 19.84 -0.23 12.49
C ALA A 42 20.03 0.85 11.41
N PHE A 43 19.81 2.13 11.74
CA PHE A 43 20.06 3.25 10.82
C PHE A 43 21.56 3.43 10.50
N GLN A 44 22.45 3.22 11.47
CA GLN A 44 23.92 3.33 11.27
C GLN A 44 24.49 2.20 10.40
N ALA A 45 23.96 0.97 10.50
CA ALA A 45 24.38 -0.15 9.65
C ALA A 45 24.12 0.09 8.15
N LYS A 46 23.17 0.97 7.79
CA LYS A 46 22.90 1.36 6.39
C LYS A 46 23.97 2.30 5.82
N LYS A 47 24.50 3.23 6.62
CA LYS A 47 25.59 4.14 6.18
C LYS A 47 26.84 3.38 5.75
N THR A 48 27.11 2.22 6.36
CA THR A 48 28.26 1.36 6.00
C THR A 48 27.95 0.38 4.87
N SER A 49 26.70 -0.05 4.71
CA SER A 49 26.27 -0.95 3.61
C SER A 49 26.16 -0.24 2.25
N LEU A 50 25.65 0.99 2.21
CA LEU A 50 25.55 1.78 0.97
C LEU A 50 26.93 2.08 0.34
N ALA A 51 27.99 2.14 1.15
CA ALA A 51 29.35 2.35 0.67
C ALA A 51 29.95 1.11 -0.03
N LEU A 52 29.35 -0.08 0.09
CA LEU A 52 29.88 -1.34 -0.44
C LEU A 52 29.12 -1.94 -1.62
N GLN A 53 27.99 -1.37 -2.06
CA GLN A 53 27.19 -1.89 -3.17
C GLN A 53 27.30 -1.00 -4.43
N LEU A 54 28.50 -0.95 -5.02
CA LEU A 54 28.69 -0.57 -6.42
C LEU A 54 28.99 -1.84 -7.22
N LEU A 55 27.93 -2.50 -7.72
CA LEU A 55 28.00 -3.58 -8.72
C LEU A 55 27.05 -3.27 -9.90
N PRO A 56 27.31 -3.81 -11.10
CA PRO A 56 26.96 -3.13 -12.35
C PRO A 56 25.49 -3.27 -12.71
N LYS A 57 24.94 -2.18 -13.27
CA LYS A 57 23.60 -2.10 -13.87
C LYS A 57 23.39 -3.22 -14.91
N LEU A 58 22.68 -4.28 -14.53
CA LEU A 58 22.10 -5.22 -15.51
C LEU A 58 20.82 -4.59 -16.09
N LEU A 59 20.86 -4.33 -17.39
CA LEU A 59 19.70 -3.95 -18.20
C LEU A 59 18.67 -5.09 -18.19
N LEU A 60 17.68 -5.02 -17.29
CA LEU A 60 16.43 -5.75 -17.46
C LEU A 60 15.70 -5.15 -18.68
N LYS A 61 15.38 -6.00 -19.67
CA LYS A 61 14.41 -5.66 -20.72
C LYS A 61 13.05 -5.46 -20.06
N GLN A 62 12.64 -4.20 -19.96
CA GLN A 62 11.35 -3.75 -19.46
C GLN A 62 10.21 -4.23 -20.38
N PRO A 63 9.09 -4.77 -19.85
CA PRO A 63 7.83 -4.80 -20.59
C PRO A 63 7.38 -3.37 -20.87
N ASN A 64 6.92 -3.09 -22.09
CA ASN A 64 6.58 -1.73 -22.51
C ASN A 64 5.18 -1.35 -22.00
N PHE A 65 5.07 -0.91 -20.73
CA PHE A 65 3.81 -0.53 -20.08
C PHE A 65 3.18 0.77 -20.64
N ALA A 66 3.96 1.59 -21.34
CA ALA A 66 3.52 2.87 -21.93
C ALA A 66 2.40 2.75 -22.99
N VAL A 67 2.08 1.54 -23.46
CA VAL A 67 1.00 1.28 -24.42
C VAL A 67 -0.39 1.39 -23.76
N TRP A 68 -0.50 1.21 -22.43
CA TRP A 68 -1.79 1.16 -21.74
C TRP A 68 -2.36 2.54 -21.36
N LEU A 69 -1.51 3.57 -21.22
CA LEU A 69 -1.93 4.93 -20.84
C LEU A 69 -2.34 5.81 -22.03
N LYS A 70 -2.18 5.33 -23.27
CA LYS A 70 -2.69 6.03 -24.45
C LYS A 70 -3.98 5.35 -24.89
N GLY A 71 -5.11 5.96 -24.55
CA GLY A 71 -6.42 5.64 -25.09
C GLY A 71 -6.36 5.63 -26.61
N THR A 72 -6.13 4.46 -27.20
CA THR A 72 -6.17 4.23 -28.63
C THR A 72 -7.00 2.99 -28.87
N THR A 73 -8.15 3.20 -29.50
CA THR A 73 -9.06 2.17 -29.97
C THR A 73 -8.37 1.30 -31.02
N CYS A 74 -7.75 0.21 -30.62
CA CYS A 74 -7.35 -0.86 -31.55
C CYS A 74 -7.49 -2.22 -30.88
N SER A 75 -8.57 -2.91 -31.25
CA SER A 75 -8.77 -4.34 -31.00
C SER A 75 -7.67 -5.13 -31.74
N PRO A 76 -6.87 -5.98 -31.07
CA PRO A 76 -6.00 -6.88 -31.80
C PRO A 76 -6.82 -8.06 -32.35
N SER A 77 -6.89 -8.17 -33.68
CA SER A 77 -7.34 -9.38 -34.36
C SER A 77 -6.40 -10.58 -34.09
N PRO A 78 -6.86 -11.83 -34.28
CA PRO A 78 -6.11 -13.03 -33.91
C PRO A 78 -4.79 -13.12 -34.70
N VAL A 79 -3.71 -13.44 -34.00
CA VAL A 79 -2.40 -13.66 -34.63
C VAL A 79 -2.41 -15.03 -35.30
N ASP A 80 -2.22 -15.07 -36.62
CA ASP A 80 -2.09 -16.30 -37.40
C ASP A 80 -0.88 -17.12 -36.93
N LEU A 81 -1.13 -18.39 -36.59
CA LEU A 81 -0.10 -19.38 -36.25
C LEU A 81 0.68 -19.77 -37.52
N VAL A 82 1.80 -19.11 -37.79
CA VAL A 82 2.76 -19.58 -38.79
C VAL A 82 3.66 -20.63 -38.15
N ALA A 83 3.51 -21.87 -38.62
CA ALA A 83 4.39 -22.98 -38.28
C ALA A 83 5.73 -22.84 -39.01
N THR A 84 6.82 -22.65 -38.26
CA THR A 84 8.18 -22.88 -38.77
C THR A 84 8.96 -23.75 -37.80
N SER A 85 9.23 -24.98 -38.23
CA SER A 85 10.04 -25.98 -37.54
C SER A 85 11.53 -25.65 -37.66
N THR A 86 12.18 -25.37 -36.53
CA THR A 86 13.65 -25.44 -36.42
C THR A 86 13.99 -26.16 -35.10
N PRO A 87 14.87 -27.18 -35.09
CA PRO A 87 15.16 -27.93 -33.88
C PRO A 87 16.10 -27.12 -32.98
N LEU A 88 15.66 -26.84 -31.75
CA LEU A 88 16.48 -26.22 -30.71
C LEU A 88 17.20 -27.32 -29.90
N THR A 89 18.52 -27.24 -29.85
CA THR A 89 19.39 -27.93 -28.90
C THR A 89 19.01 -27.57 -27.45
N PRO A 90 19.09 -28.52 -26.49
CA PRO A 90 18.69 -28.27 -25.12
C PRO A 90 19.75 -27.41 -24.42
N CYS A 91 19.46 -26.12 -24.29
CA CYS A 91 20.14 -25.25 -23.32
C CYS A 91 19.40 -25.40 -22.00
N GLU A 92 20.10 -25.77 -20.92
CA GLU A 92 19.57 -25.78 -19.56
C GLU A 92 19.02 -24.39 -19.23
N SER A 93 17.70 -24.26 -19.33
CA SER A 93 16.96 -23.08 -18.91
C SER A 93 16.90 -23.07 -17.40
N THR A 94 17.73 -22.24 -16.77
CA THR A 94 17.49 -21.78 -15.41
C THR A 94 16.10 -21.13 -15.38
N VAL A 95 15.10 -21.87 -14.88
CA VAL A 95 13.73 -21.37 -14.76
C VAL A 95 13.76 -20.20 -13.79
N VAL A 96 13.70 -18.98 -14.31
CA VAL A 96 13.52 -17.79 -13.50
C VAL A 96 12.18 -17.96 -12.77
N PRO A 97 12.13 -17.88 -11.43
CA PRO A 97 10.86 -17.97 -10.72
C PRO A 97 9.92 -16.88 -11.23
N VAL A 98 8.77 -17.30 -11.76
CA VAL A 98 7.74 -16.38 -12.25
C VAL A 98 7.19 -15.60 -11.06
N ASN A 99 7.18 -14.27 -11.15
CA ASN A 99 6.59 -13.40 -10.12
C ASN A 99 5.14 -13.85 -9.82
N PRO A 100 4.73 -13.99 -8.54
CA PRO A 100 3.39 -14.44 -8.16
C PRO A 100 2.24 -13.68 -8.83
N ALA A 101 2.35 -12.36 -8.98
CA ALA A 101 1.33 -11.55 -9.65
C ALA A 101 1.28 -11.82 -11.17
N THR A 102 2.43 -12.08 -11.80
CA THR A 102 2.48 -12.49 -13.22
C THR A 102 1.88 -13.88 -13.41
N ALA A 103 2.15 -14.81 -12.49
CA ALA A 103 1.55 -16.14 -12.51
C ALA A 103 0.03 -16.07 -12.30
N LEU A 104 -0.44 -15.26 -11.34
CA LEU A 104 -1.86 -15.01 -11.12
C LEU A 104 -2.54 -14.46 -12.38
N ARG A 105 -1.97 -13.41 -12.99
CA ARG A 105 -2.47 -12.84 -14.24
C ARG A 105 -2.62 -13.91 -15.32
N ALA A 106 -1.57 -14.68 -15.57
CA ALA A 106 -1.60 -15.72 -16.60
C ALA A 106 -2.67 -16.79 -16.32
N LEU A 107 -2.79 -17.22 -15.06
CA LEU A 107 -3.79 -18.19 -14.62
C LEU A 107 -5.21 -17.66 -14.83
N VAL A 108 -5.51 -16.46 -14.33
CA VAL A 108 -6.85 -15.85 -14.42
C VAL A 108 -7.22 -15.57 -15.86
N THR A 109 -6.33 -14.96 -16.66
CA THR A 109 -6.59 -14.70 -18.08
C THR A 109 -6.90 -16.00 -18.82
N THR A 110 -6.08 -17.04 -18.62
CA THR A 110 -6.29 -18.33 -19.29
C THR A 110 -7.62 -18.96 -18.88
N ALA A 111 -7.92 -18.99 -17.58
CA ALA A 111 -9.15 -19.60 -17.07
C ALA A 111 -10.40 -18.88 -17.60
N VAL A 112 -10.44 -17.55 -17.57
CA VAL A 112 -11.59 -16.76 -18.04
C VAL A 112 -11.76 -16.88 -19.56
N VAL A 113 -10.68 -16.74 -20.34
CA VAL A 113 -10.74 -16.80 -21.81
C VAL A 113 -11.18 -18.19 -22.31
N GLN A 114 -10.73 -19.24 -21.63
CA GLN A 114 -11.14 -20.62 -21.95
C GLN A 114 -12.51 -21.00 -21.36
N GLN A 115 -13.23 -20.07 -20.73
CA GLN A 115 -14.53 -20.30 -20.08
C GLN A 115 -14.45 -21.37 -18.97
N ASN A 116 -13.26 -21.54 -18.41
CA ASN A 116 -12.97 -22.38 -17.23
C ASN A 116 -13.08 -21.59 -15.92
N ALA A 117 -13.45 -20.31 -15.99
CA ALA A 117 -13.82 -19.50 -14.84
C ALA A 117 -14.89 -18.47 -15.23
N SER A 118 -15.77 -18.14 -14.27
CA SER A 118 -16.77 -17.08 -14.37
C SER A 118 -16.33 -15.83 -13.62
N LEU A 119 -16.85 -14.67 -14.05
CA LEU A 119 -16.75 -13.39 -13.36
C LEU A 119 -18.11 -13.06 -12.74
N GLU A 120 -18.22 -13.13 -11.42
CA GLU A 120 -19.45 -12.84 -10.67
C GLU A 120 -19.32 -11.46 -9.99
N LEU A 121 -20.22 -10.51 -10.33
CA LEU A 121 -20.25 -9.18 -9.71
C LEU A 121 -20.61 -9.29 -8.23
N THR A 122 -19.90 -8.59 -7.35
CA THR A 122 -20.21 -8.55 -5.92
C THR A 122 -21.59 -7.94 -5.66
N ALA A 123 -22.23 -8.32 -4.54
CA ALA A 123 -23.50 -7.71 -4.16
C ALA A 123 -23.32 -6.24 -3.74
N ASP A 124 -22.26 -5.94 -3.00
CA ASP A 124 -22.02 -4.64 -2.38
C ASP A 124 -20.85 -3.87 -3.02
N GLY A 125 -20.74 -2.59 -2.66
CA GLY A 125 -19.70 -1.66 -3.13
C GLY A 125 -20.23 -0.58 -4.07
N CYS A 126 -19.35 0.32 -4.50
CA CYS A 126 -19.69 1.47 -5.36
C CYS A 126 -19.22 1.35 -6.81
N GLY A 127 -18.44 0.31 -7.14
CA GLY A 127 -17.90 0.05 -8.48
C GLY A 127 -18.11 -1.38 -8.96
N GLY A 128 -17.64 -1.65 -10.18
CA GLY A 128 -17.52 -3.01 -10.71
C GLY A 128 -16.40 -3.77 -10.00
N VAL A 129 -16.79 -4.75 -9.19
CA VAL A 129 -15.86 -5.66 -8.51
C VAL A 129 -16.35 -7.07 -8.78
N TYR A 130 -15.53 -7.86 -9.45
CA TYR A 130 -15.88 -9.21 -9.90
C TYR A 130 -15.03 -10.24 -9.18
N ILE A 131 -15.67 -11.25 -8.61
CA ILE A 131 -14.98 -12.43 -8.11
C ILE A 131 -14.82 -13.42 -9.25
N VAL A 132 -13.59 -13.90 -9.45
CA VAL A 132 -13.25 -14.94 -10.42
C VAL A 132 -13.45 -16.30 -9.76
N TYR A 133 -14.41 -17.09 -10.25
CA TYR A 133 -14.68 -18.45 -9.78
C TYR A 133 -14.26 -19.47 -10.83
N PRO A 134 -13.36 -20.43 -10.52
CA PRO A 134 -13.11 -21.56 -11.39
C PRO A 134 -14.38 -22.38 -11.61
N SER A 135 -14.63 -22.87 -12.83
CA SER A 135 -15.81 -23.70 -13.13
C SER A 135 -15.80 -25.03 -12.35
N THR A 136 -14.63 -25.45 -11.86
CA THR A 136 -14.43 -26.70 -11.10
C THR A 136 -14.60 -26.55 -9.59
N SER A 137 -14.70 -25.32 -9.06
CA SER A 137 -14.69 -25.08 -7.62
C SER A 137 -15.44 -23.79 -7.25
N ARG A 138 -16.14 -23.80 -6.11
CA ARG A 138 -16.71 -22.57 -5.53
C ARG A 138 -15.70 -21.76 -4.71
N ALA A 139 -14.45 -22.21 -4.62
CA ALA A 139 -13.38 -21.42 -4.02
C ALA A 139 -12.99 -20.28 -4.96
N PRO A 140 -13.12 -19.00 -4.55
CA PRO A 140 -12.70 -17.87 -5.36
C PRO A 140 -11.20 -17.94 -5.69
N LEU A 141 -10.84 -17.52 -6.91
CA LEU A 141 -9.46 -17.44 -7.36
C LEU A 141 -8.88 -16.04 -7.20
N ALA A 142 -9.63 -15.03 -7.63
CA ALA A 142 -9.16 -13.65 -7.73
C ALA A 142 -10.31 -12.65 -7.66
N VAL A 143 -9.97 -11.38 -7.48
CA VAL A 143 -10.86 -10.24 -7.60
C VAL A 143 -10.39 -9.40 -8.78
N PHE A 144 -11.29 -9.09 -9.71
CA PHE A 144 -11.04 -8.23 -10.87
C PHE A 144 -11.84 -6.92 -10.73
N LYS A 145 -11.16 -5.79 -10.88
CA LYS A 145 -11.72 -4.44 -10.80
C LYS A 145 -11.47 -3.69 -12.12
N PRO A 146 -12.45 -3.57 -13.02
CA PRO A 146 -12.29 -2.85 -14.28
C PRO A 146 -12.25 -1.33 -14.07
N MET A 147 -11.31 -0.65 -14.74
CA MET A 147 -11.10 0.80 -14.64
C MET A 147 -12.33 1.59 -15.10
N ASP A 148 -13.00 1.12 -16.17
CA ASP A 148 -14.19 1.77 -16.73
C ASP A 148 -15.47 1.54 -15.91
N GLU A 149 -15.38 0.75 -14.85
CA GLU A 149 -16.48 0.43 -13.94
C GLU A 149 -16.27 0.90 -12.50
N GLU A 150 -15.15 1.58 -12.22
CA GLU A 150 -14.90 2.21 -10.92
C GLU A 150 -16.03 3.21 -10.55
N TYR A 151 -16.04 3.65 -9.29
CA TYR A 151 -16.98 4.69 -8.87
C TYR A 151 -16.86 5.91 -9.78
N MET A 152 -17.99 6.39 -10.30
CA MET A 152 -18.08 7.52 -11.24
C MET A 152 -17.55 7.27 -12.65
N ALA A 153 -17.06 6.07 -12.96
CA ALA A 153 -16.63 5.66 -14.29
C ALA A 153 -17.81 5.47 -15.26
N PRO A 154 -17.60 5.63 -16.58
CA PRO A 154 -18.68 5.70 -17.57
C PRO A 154 -19.48 4.39 -17.71
N GLN A 155 -18.89 3.23 -17.40
CA GLN A 155 -19.54 1.92 -17.49
C GLN A 155 -19.91 1.33 -16.12
N ASN A 156 -19.85 2.10 -15.03
CA ASN A 156 -20.15 1.62 -13.68
C ASN A 156 -21.50 0.83 -13.65
N PRO A 157 -21.48 -0.45 -13.22
CA PRO A 157 -22.64 -1.34 -13.30
C PRO A 157 -23.69 -1.04 -12.22
N ARG A 158 -23.37 -0.22 -11.23
CA ARG A 158 -24.23 0.15 -10.10
C ARG A 158 -24.95 1.48 -10.30
N GLY A 159 -24.70 2.15 -11.42
CA GLY A 159 -25.33 3.42 -11.78
C GLY A 159 -24.65 4.67 -11.23
N TYR A 160 -23.57 4.53 -10.45
CA TYR A 160 -22.76 5.66 -9.99
C TYR A 160 -21.84 6.15 -11.11
N ARG A 161 -22.36 6.98 -12.01
CA ARG A 161 -21.65 7.48 -13.20
C ARG A 161 -21.55 8.99 -13.18
N CYS A 162 -20.38 9.52 -13.53
CA CYS A 162 -20.21 10.92 -13.83
C CYS A 162 -20.46 11.15 -15.34
N PRO A 163 -21.44 11.99 -15.74
CA PRO A 163 -21.72 12.25 -17.15
C PRO A 163 -20.50 12.82 -17.89
N GLY A 164 -20.14 12.19 -19.01
CA GLY A 164 -19.01 12.62 -19.84
C GLY A 164 -17.63 12.29 -19.29
N ALA A 165 -17.53 11.48 -18.22
CA ALA A 165 -16.24 11.07 -17.67
C ALA A 165 -15.43 10.26 -18.68
N VAL A 166 -14.15 10.62 -18.78
CA VAL A 166 -13.11 9.97 -19.57
C VAL A 166 -12.09 9.37 -18.61
N ILE A 167 -11.80 8.08 -18.79
CA ILE A 167 -10.87 7.33 -17.96
C ILE A 167 -9.46 7.92 -18.06
N GLY A 168 -8.81 8.14 -16.92
CA GLY A 168 -7.46 8.68 -16.84
C GLY A 168 -7.34 10.17 -17.23
N GLU A 169 -8.45 10.87 -17.43
CA GLU A 169 -8.46 12.30 -17.78
C GLU A 169 -9.41 13.12 -16.89
N THR A 170 -10.61 12.60 -16.61
CA THR A 170 -11.59 13.32 -15.80
C THR A 170 -11.19 13.26 -14.33
N ALA A 171 -11.11 14.43 -13.68
CA ALA A 171 -10.86 14.52 -12.26
C ALA A 171 -11.94 13.76 -11.47
N HIS A 172 -11.51 13.00 -10.47
CA HIS A 172 -12.43 12.24 -9.64
C HIS A 172 -13.30 13.20 -8.81
N PRO A 173 -14.65 13.08 -8.84
CA PRO A 173 -15.55 14.14 -8.37
C PRO A 173 -15.59 14.30 -6.84
N VAL A 174 -15.17 13.27 -6.08
CA VAL A 174 -15.21 13.29 -4.60
C VAL A 174 -13.81 13.25 -3.99
N LYS A 175 -12.95 12.33 -4.43
CA LYS A 175 -11.55 12.19 -4.00
C LYS A 175 -10.62 13.07 -4.86
N LYS A 176 -10.24 14.23 -4.36
CA LYS A 176 -9.29 15.13 -5.05
C LYS A 176 -7.91 14.46 -5.19
N GLY A 177 -7.16 14.85 -6.22
CA GLY A 177 -5.85 14.26 -6.51
C GLY A 177 -5.90 12.92 -7.23
N PHE A 178 -7.09 12.47 -7.63
CA PHE A 178 -7.33 11.27 -8.42
C PHE A 178 -8.06 11.60 -9.72
N LEU A 179 -7.93 10.71 -10.70
CA LEU A 179 -8.71 10.69 -11.92
C LEU A 179 -9.71 9.53 -11.87
N VAL A 180 -10.75 9.58 -12.69
CA VAL A 180 -11.70 8.48 -12.83
C VAL A 180 -11.01 7.30 -13.55
N GLY A 181 -11.09 6.09 -12.98
CA GLY A 181 -10.49 4.87 -13.53
C GLY A 181 -9.01 4.68 -13.21
N ASP A 182 -8.44 5.48 -12.30
CA ASP A 182 -7.01 5.49 -11.97
C ASP A 182 -6.65 4.50 -10.84
N GLY A 183 -7.63 3.75 -10.32
CA GLY A 183 -7.46 2.86 -9.17
C GLY A 183 -6.64 1.62 -9.48
N ALA A 184 -6.79 1.02 -10.67
CA ALA A 184 -6.05 -0.19 -11.05
C ALA A 184 -4.52 -0.04 -10.93
N ALA A 185 -3.98 1.13 -11.31
CA ALA A 185 -2.54 1.40 -11.18
C ALA A 185 -2.08 1.48 -9.73
N ARG A 186 -2.93 1.96 -8.83
CA ARG A 186 -2.65 2.13 -7.41
C ARG A 186 -2.72 0.81 -6.64
N GLU A 187 -3.63 -0.07 -7.03
CA GLU A 187 -3.67 -1.45 -6.57
C GLU A 187 -2.37 -2.19 -6.90
N VAL A 188 -1.88 -2.05 -8.14
CA VAL A 188 -0.60 -2.63 -8.56
C VAL A 188 0.58 -1.96 -7.85
N ALA A 189 0.56 -0.63 -7.67
CA ALA A 189 1.59 0.11 -6.95
C ALA A 189 1.76 -0.42 -5.51
N ALA A 190 0.65 -0.58 -4.77
CA ALA A 190 0.68 -1.08 -3.41
C ALA A 190 1.32 -2.47 -3.32
N TYR A 191 0.96 -3.39 -4.23
CA TYR A 191 1.59 -4.71 -4.28
C TYR A 191 3.08 -4.65 -4.60
N LEU A 192 3.50 -3.87 -5.61
CA LEU A 192 4.91 -3.78 -5.99
C LEU A 192 5.77 -3.18 -4.87
N LEU A 193 5.27 -2.15 -4.19
CA LEU A 193 5.96 -1.50 -3.08
C LEU A 193 6.03 -2.37 -1.82
N ASP A 194 5.15 -3.36 -1.67
CA ASP A 194 5.22 -4.36 -0.60
C ASP A 194 6.13 -5.55 -0.99
N ALA A 195 5.97 -6.05 -2.22
CA ALA A 195 6.74 -7.17 -2.76
C ALA A 195 8.25 -6.88 -2.86
N ALA A 196 8.64 -5.61 -3.06
CA ALA A 196 10.04 -5.20 -3.04
C ALA A 196 10.75 -5.43 -1.69
N TYR A 197 9.98 -5.64 -0.61
CA TYR A 197 10.49 -5.80 0.75
C TYR A 197 9.89 -7.04 1.41
N ASP A 198 9.95 -8.17 0.70
CA ASP A 198 9.56 -9.51 1.19
C ASP A 198 8.10 -9.62 1.65
N HIS A 199 7.19 -8.85 1.03
CA HIS A 199 5.77 -8.86 1.35
C HIS A 199 5.49 -8.53 2.82
N PHE A 200 6.24 -7.57 3.38
CA PHE A 200 6.20 -7.22 4.79
C PHE A 200 4.78 -6.92 5.30
N SER A 201 4.00 -6.18 4.52
CA SER A 201 2.61 -5.78 4.82
C SER A 201 1.59 -6.81 4.35
N GLY A 202 1.95 -7.70 3.44
CA GLY A 202 1.12 -8.82 3.00
C GLY A 202 0.05 -8.43 1.98
N VAL A 203 0.32 -7.46 1.10
CA VAL A 203 -0.60 -7.11 0.00
C VAL A 203 -0.72 -8.33 -0.93
N PRO A 204 -1.94 -8.81 -1.21
CA PRO A 204 -2.10 -9.97 -2.08
C PRO A 204 -1.57 -9.71 -3.49
N ALA A 205 -1.11 -10.76 -4.17
CA ALA A 205 -0.55 -10.65 -5.51
C ALA A 205 -1.50 -9.89 -6.45
N THR A 206 -1.04 -8.77 -7.01
CA THR A 206 -1.87 -7.86 -7.79
C THR A 206 -1.19 -7.47 -9.10
N HIS A 207 -1.92 -7.51 -10.21
CA HIS A 207 -1.40 -7.20 -11.54
C HIS A 207 -2.46 -6.55 -12.43
N PHE A 208 -2.02 -5.78 -13.43
CA PHE A 208 -2.89 -5.37 -14.53
C PHE A 208 -3.31 -6.55 -15.41
N VAL A 209 -4.57 -6.55 -15.85
CA VAL A 209 -5.12 -7.54 -16.77
C VAL A 209 -6.25 -6.94 -17.62
N SER A 210 -6.48 -7.53 -18.79
CA SER A 210 -7.71 -7.33 -19.57
C SER A 210 -8.52 -8.61 -19.53
N LEU A 211 -9.81 -8.52 -19.19
CA LEU A 211 -10.71 -9.68 -19.13
C LEU A 211 -12.06 -9.35 -19.81
N PRO A 212 -12.71 -10.33 -20.45
CA PRO A 212 -14.03 -10.16 -21.03
C PRO A 212 -15.12 -10.22 -19.94
N VAL A 213 -15.80 -9.10 -19.69
CA VAL A 213 -16.99 -9.01 -18.83
C VAL A 213 -18.23 -8.86 -19.73
N GLY A 214 -19.13 -9.84 -19.68
CA GLY A 214 -20.34 -9.81 -20.53
C GLY A 214 -20.04 -9.74 -22.04
N GLY A 215 -18.89 -10.26 -22.47
CA GLY A 215 -18.44 -10.22 -23.87
C GLY A 215 -17.62 -8.98 -24.24
N THR A 216 -17.52 -7.98 -23.37
CA THR A 216 -16.73 -6.76 -23.59
C THR A 216 -15.40 -6.85 -22.86
N TRP A 217 -14.29 -6.67 -23.57
CA TRP A 217 -12.97 -6.60 -22.96
C TRP A 217 -12.81 -5.33 -22.14
N LYS A 218 -12.36 -5.48 -20.90
CA LYS A 218 -12.13 -4.37 -19.97
C LYS A 218 -10.78 -4.50 -19.32
N ASP A 219 -10.12 -3.36 -19.15
CA ASP A 219 -8.82 -3.24 -18.50
C ASP A 219 -9.01 -2.93 -17.03
N GLY A 220 -8.17 -3.52 -16.18
CA GLY A 220 -8.29 -3.38 -14.74
C GLY A 220 -7.17 -4.05 -13.96
N SER A 221 -7.33 -4.06 -12.65
CA SER A 221 -6.45 -4.82 -11.75
C SER A 221 -7.09 -6.16 -11.41
N VAL A 222 -6.26 -7.22 -11.38
CA VAL A 222 -6.59 -8.50 -10.77
C VAL A 222 -5.74 -8.71 -9.53
N GLN A 223 -6.39 -9.05 -8.42
CA GLN A 223 -5.76 -9.33 -7.13
C GLN A 223 -6.11 -10.75 -6.69
N ALA A 224 -5.14 -11.48 -6.14
CA ALA A 224 -5.37 -12.82 -5.61
C ALA A 224 -6.46 -12.75 -4.52
N TYR A 225 -7.43 -13.66 -4.58
CA TYR A 225 -8.45 -13.72 -3.55
C TYR A 225 -7.84 -14.26 -2.26
N VAL A 226 -8.17 -13.64 -1.14
CA VAL A 226 -7.74 -14.07 0.19
C VAL A 226 -8.94 -14.56 0.96
N THR A 227 -8.91 -15.84 1.38
CA THR A 227 -9.90 -16.37 2.30
C THR A 227 -9.71 -15.72 3.67
N SER A 228 -10.79 -15.16 4.20
CA SER A 228 -10.86 -14.50 5.50
C SER A 228 -12.11 -14.93 6.25
N GLU A 229 -12.08 -14.78 7.58
CA GLU A 229 -13.22 -15.04 8.46
C GLU A 229 -14.17 -13.85 8.49
N SER A 230 -13.61 -12.63 8.52
CA SER A 230 -14.33 -11.36 8.48
C SER A 230 -13.41 -10.23 8.02
N SER A 231 -13.90 -9.00 7.97
CA SER A 231 -13.05 -7.81 7.97
C SER A 231 -12.75 -7.37 9.42
N ALA A 232 -11.92 -6.35 9.59
CA ALA A 232 -11.64 -5.76 10.89
C ALA A 232 -12.83 -4.96 11.47
N GLU A 233 -13.87 -4.65 10.68
CA GLU A 233 -15.02 -3.89 11.15
C GLU A 233 -15.92 -4.69 12.11
N ASP A 234 -15.90 -6.02 11.98
CA ASP A 234 -16.72 -6.94 12.76
C ASP A 234 -16.08 -7.35 14.10
N ILE A 235 -14.80 -7.02 14.31
CA ILE A 235 -14.00 -7.53 15.43
C ILE A 235 -13.46 -6.41 16.29
N GLY A 236 -13.56 -6.56 17.61
CA GLY A 236 -13.00 -5.62 18.57
C GLY A 236 -11.47 -5.54 18.48
N THR A 237 -10.93 -4.31 18.48
CA THR A 237 -9.50 -4.02 18.27
C THR A 237 -8.53 -4.73 19.21
N LEU A 238 -8.97 -5.18 20.39
CA LEU A 238 -8.16 -5.97 21.32
C LEU A 238 -7.69 -7.32 20.76
N ARG A 239 -8.30 -7.80 19.68
CA ARG A 239 -7.92 -9.04 18.98
C ARG A 239 -6.90 -8.82 17.86
N PHE A 240 -6.45 -7.59 17.64
CA PHE A 240 -5.47 -7.26 16.60
C PHE A 240 -4.05 -7.24 17.18
N GLY A 241 -3.13 -7.93 16.51
CA GLY A 241 -1.72 -7.94 16.90
C GLY A 241 -1.05 -6.59 16.64
N VAL A 242 -0.19 -6.14 17.56
CA VAL A 242 0.58 -4.89 17.37
C VAL A 242 1.41 -4.94 16.08
N VAL A 243 2.06 -6.08 15.83
CA VAL A 243 2.90 -6.30 14.64
C VAL A 243 2.07 -6.21 13.36
N ASP A 244 0.90 -6.83 13.31
CA ASP A 244 0.05 -6.83 12.11
C ASP A 244 -0.55 -5.44 11.81
N VAL A 245 -0.93 -4.69 12.86
CA VAL A 245 -1.34 -3.29 12.68
C VAL A 245 -0.17 -2.43 12.18
N HIS A 246 1.04 -2.63 12.71
CA HIS A 246 2.23 -1.87 12.28
C HIS A 246 2.60 -2.14 10.82
N LYS A 247 2.49 -3.39 10.37
CA LYS A 247 2.69 -3.79 8.98
C LYS A 247 1.79 -3.00 8.01
N ILE A 248 0.49 -2.92 8.31
CA ILE A 248 -0.48 -2.19 7.49
C ILE A 248 -0.19 -0.69 7.56
N ALA A 249 0.00 -0.16 8.77
CA ALA A 249 0.25 1.26 8.99
C ALA A 249 1.50 1.77 8.26
N ILE A 250 2.60 1.02 8.26
CA ILE A 250 3.82 1.39 7.54
C ILE A 250 3.55 1.56 6.03
N LEU A 251 2.83 0.63 5.42
CA LEU A 251 2.50 0.73 4.00
C LEU A 251 1.53 1.88 3.73
N ASP A 252 0.45 2.00 4.50
CA ASP A 252 -0.56 3.05 4.29
C ASP A 252 0.03 4.46 4.44
N LEU A 253 0.97 4.65 5.38
CA LEU A 253 1.70 5.90 5.54
C LEU A 253 2.53 6.21 4.28
N ARG A 254 3.28 5.24 3.75
CA ARG A 254 4.04 5.44 2.48
C ARG A 254 3.13 5.78 1.31
N LEU A 255 1.95 5.15 1.26
CA LEU A 255 1.00 5.30 0.17
C LEU A 255 0.13 6.56 0.30
N PHE A 256 0.15 7.28 1.43
CA PHE A 256 -0.86 8.29 1.75
C PHE A 256 -2.28 7.73 1.46
N ASN A 257 -2.62 6.61 2.11
CA ASN A 257 -3.92 5.98 1.85
C ASN A 257 -5.07 6.91 2.25
N THR A 258 -6.00 7.14 1.33
CA THR A 258 -7.14 8.06 1.54
C THR A 258 -8.44 7.33 1.86
N ASP A 259 -8.37 6.02 2.07
CA ASP A 259 -9.53 5.17 2.26
C ASP A 259 -9.23 3.90 3.09
N ARG A 260 -8.24 3.95 4.01
CA ARG A 260 -8.03 2.81 4.92
C ARG A 260 -9.06 2.83 6.04
N HIS A 261 -10.18 2.15 5.82
CA HIS A 261 -11.16 1.79 6.84
C HIS A 261 -11.04 0.32 7.27
N ALA A 262 -11.70 -0.06 8.37
CA ALA A 262 -11.63 -1.43 8.92
C ALA A 262 -12.14 -2.51 7.94
N GLY A 263 -13.13 -2.18 7.12
CA GLY A 263 -13.62 -3.05 6.04
C GLY A 263 -12.56 -3.41 4.98
N ASN A 264 -11.51 -2.59 4.82
CA ASN A 264 -10.41 -2.84 3.88
C ASN A 264 -9.27 -3.68 4.50
N ILE A 265 -9.49 -4.25 5.68
CA ILE A 265 -8.52 -5.11 6.36
C ILE A 265 -9.18 -6.44 6.64
N LEU A 266 -8.74 -7.48 5.93
CA LEU A 266 -9.24 -8.84 6.11
C LEU A 266 -8.59 -9.49 7.33
N LEU A 267 -9.37 -10.30 8.05
CA LEU A 267 -8.91 -11.08 9.19
C LEU A 267 -8.90 -12.57 8.85
N GLN A 268 -7.73 -13.19 8.97
CA GLN A 268 -7.57 -14.63 8.82
C GLN A 268 -7.46 -15.28 10.19
N THR A 269 -8.15 -16.42 10.35
CA THR A 269 -8.16 -17.19 11.58
C THR A 269 -6.73 -17.40 12.10
N PRO A 270 -6.50 -17.29 13.42
CA PRO A 270 -5.18 -17.41 13.99
C PRO A 270 -4.48 -18.69 13.51
N SER A 271 -3.25 -18.56 13.00
CA SER A 271 -2.49 -19.68 12.44
C SER A 271 -2.15 -20.76 13.48
N SER A 272 -2.23 -20.40 14.76
CA SER A 272 -2.02 -21.30 15.90
C SER A 272 -3.22 -21.20 16.85
N PRO A 273 -3.74 -22.34 17.36
CA PRO A 273 -4.78 -22.36 18.39
C PRO A 273 -4.38 -21.63 19.68
N LEU A 274 -3.07 -21.41 19.88
CA LEU A 274 -2.52 -20.71 21.04
C LEU A 274 -2.51 -19.18 20.85
N SER A 275 -2.68 -18.69 19.62
CA SER A 275 -2.82 -17.26 19.35
C SER A 275 -4.28 -16.89 19.34
N SER A 276 -4.66 -15.87 20.12
CA SER A 276 -5.99 -15.26 20.02
C SER A 276 -6.05 -14.13 18.99
N ALA A 277 -4.91 -13.74 18.42
CA ALA A 277 -4.79 -12.63 17.49
C ALA A 277 -4.93 -13.08 16.03
N TYR A 278 -5.71 -12.33 15.25
CA TYR A 278 -5.90 -12.55 13.82
C TYR A 278 -4.67 -12.11 13.02
N ALA A 279 -4.36 -12.84 11.95
CA ALA A 279 -3.50 -12.32 10.91
C ALA A 279 -4.30 -11.33 10.07
N MET A 280 -3.70 -10.19 9.73
CA MET A 280 -4.39 -9.08 9.06
C MET A 280 -3.83 -8.90 7.66
N VAL A 281 -4.70 -8.77 6.67
CA VAL A 281 -4.32 -8.62 5.26
C VAL A 281 -4.94 -7.33 4.71
N PRO A 282 -4.12 -6.35 4.28
CA PRO A 282 -4.64 -5.13 3.68
C PRO A 282 -5.08 -5.41 2.23
N ILE A 283 -6.26 -4.93 1.88
CA ILE A 283 -6.79 -4.96 0.51
C ILE A 283 -7.26 -3.57 0.10
N ASP A 284 -7.70 -3.43 -1.16
CA ASP A 284 -8.36 -2.22 -1.67
C ASP A 284 -7.52 -0.93 -1.55
N HIS A 285 -6.49 -0.83 -2.40
CA HIS A 285 -5.57 0.30 -2.44
C HIS A 285 -5.88 1.26 -3.61
N GLY A 286 -7.05 1.16 -4.24
CA GLY A 286 -7.41 2.00 -5.40
C GLY A 286 -7.39 3.50 -5.13
N LEU A 287 -7.55 3.92 -3.86
CA LEU A 287 -7.56 5.32 -3.43
C LEU A 287 -6.34 5.69 -2.58
N CYS A 288 -5.15 5.31 -3.03
CA CYS A 288 -3.87 5.73 -2.46
C CYS A 288 -3.01 6.51 -3.47
N LEU A 289 -1.94 7.17 -3.00
CA LEU A 289 -1.04 7.96 -3.84
C LEU A 289 -1.78 9.08 -4.62
N PRO A 290 -2.53 9.98 -3.93
CA PRO A 290 -3.06 11.16 -4.59
C PRO A 290 -1.92 12.04 -5.11
N SER A 291 -2.25 12.97 -6.01
CA SER A 291 -1.36 14.08 -6.34
C SER A 291 -0.89 14.78 -5.06
N VAL A 292 0.41 15.10 -4.97
CA VAL A 292 1.00 15.88 -3.86
C VAL A 292 0.32 17.24 -3.61
N GLU A 293 -0.44 17.73 -4.58
CA GLU A 293 -1.25 18.95 -4.46
C GLU A 293 -2.53 18.77 -3.61
N HIS A 294 -2.89 17.52 -3.29
CA HIS A 294 -4.15 17.13 -2.67
C HIS A 294 -3.92 16.13 -1.53
N LEU A 295 -3.25 16.60 -0.47
CA LEU A 295 -2.98 15.82 0.74
C LEU A 295 -4.08 16.05 1.81
N ASP A 296 -5.32 16.31 1.41
CA ASP A 296 -6.44 16.66 2.30
C ASP A 296 -7.30 15.48 2.77
N ALA A 297 -6.97 14.26 2.37
CA ALA A 297 -7.86 13.11 2.49
C ALA A 297 -7.24 11.85 3.13
N ALA A 298 -6.05 11.93 3.74
CA ALA A 298 -5.49 10.79 4.47
C ALA A 298 -6.52 10.23 5.47
N THR A 299 -6.74 8.93 5.43
CA THR A 299 -7.73 8.24 6.28
C THR A 299 -7.13 6.96 6.79
N PHE A 300 -6.91 6.87 8.10
CA PHE A 300 -6.23 5.75 8.75
C PHE A 300 -7.02 5.24 9.95
N GLU A 301 -7.92 4.28 9.74
CA GLU A 301 -8.69 3.70 10.85
C GLU A 301 -7.80 3.12 11.96
N TRP A 302 -6.67 2.52 11.59
CA TRP A 302 -5.71 1.98 12.55
C TRP A 302 -5.07 3.05 13.45
N LEU A 303 -5.14 4.34 13.09
CA LEU A 303 -4.61 5.44 13.89
C LEU A 303 -5.31 5.54 15.24
N HIS A 304 -6.59 5.16 15.29
CA HIS A 304 -7.40 5.21 16.50
C HIS A 304 -7.25 3.95 17.36
N TRP A 305 -6.55 2.94 16.86
CA TRP A 305 -6.34 1.69 17.59
C TRP A 305 -5.18 1.82 18.58
N PRO A 306 -5.26 1.20 19.78
CA PRO A 306 -4.17 1.24 20.76
C PRO A 306 -2.82 0.79 20.18
N GLN A 307 -2.84 -0.16 19.26
CA GLN A 307 -1.68 -0.76 18.59
C GLN A 307 -0.76 0.28 17.93
N ALA A 308 -1.32 1.31 17.30
CA ALA A 308 -0.54 2.35 16.60
C ALA A 308 0.30 3.21 17.54
N LYS A 309 -0.08 3.28 18.83
CA LYS A 309 0.59 4.08 19.87
C LYS A 309 1.73 3.33 20.55
N PHE A 310 1.94 2.06 20.21
CA PHE A 310 3.10 1.31 20.69
C PHE A 310 4.34 1.67 19.87
N PRO A 311 5.53 1.62 20.49
CA PRO A 311 6.80 1.72 19.75
C PRO A 311 6.89 0.64 18.67
N LEU A 312 7.68 0.84 17.63
CA LEU A 312 7.91 -0.20 16.64
C LEU A 312 8.75 -1.34 17.23
N SER A 313 8.51 -2.56 16.77
CA SER A 313 9.44 -3.67 17.01
C SER A 313 10.77 -3.43 16.27
N PRO A 314 11.88 -4.08 16.68
CA PRO A 314 13.15 -3.97 15.96
C PRO A 314 13.04 -4.35 14.48
N GLU A 315 12.23 -5.36 14.16
CA GLU A 315 12.00 -5.84 12.80
C GLU A 315 11.25 -4.78 11.97
N ALA A 316 10.20 -4.18 12.53
CA ALA A 316 9.43 -3.13 11.86
C ALA A 316 10.28 -1.85 11.65
N ALA A 317 11.09 -1.48 12.65
CA ALA A 317 12.00 -0.33 12.52
C ALA A 317 13.10 -0.59 11.46
N ALA A 318 13.65 -1.81 11.42
CA ALA A 318 14.61 -2.21 10.39
C ALA A 318 13.98 -2.20 8.99
N HIS A 319 12.74 -2.67 8.86
CA HIS A 319 11.99 -2.58 7.61
C HIS A 319 11.83 -1.12 7.15
N VAL A 320 11.35 -0.21 8.02
CA VAL A 320 11.25 1.23 7.67
C VAL A 320 12.59 1.83 7.24
N ALA A 321 13.68 1.50 7.96
CA ALA A 321 15.02 1.96 7.62
C ALA A 321 15.50 1.40 6.27
N SER A 322 15.04 0.21 5.87
CA SER A 322 15.44 -0.45 4.62
C SER A 322 14.80 0.16 3.37
N LEU A 323 13.67 0.86 3.49
CA LEU A 323 12.95 1.45 2.35
C LEU A 323 13.87 2.34 1.49
N ASP A 324 13.82 2.13 0.18
CA ASP A 324 14.59 2.81 -0.85
C ASP A 324 13.68 3.68 -1.72
N ILE A 325 13.71 4.98 -1.43
CA ILE A 325 12.84 5.98 -2.05
C ILE A 325 13.07 6.07 -3.57
N ASP A 326 14.32 5.93 -4.04
CA ASP A 326 14.65 6.11 -5.45
C ASP A 326 14.23 4.89 -6.27
N GLN A 327 14.47 3.69 -5.73
CA GLN A 327 13.99 2.44 -6.33
C GLN A 327 12.47 2.37 -6.37
N ASP A 328 11.80 2.75 -5.28
CA ASP A 328 10.34 2.80 -5.20
C ASP A 328 9.78 3.80 -6.22
N ALA A 329 10.37 5.00 -6.32
CA ALA A 329 9.94 6.02 -7.27
C ALA A 329 10.11 5.56 -8.72
N ALA A 330 11.23 4.89 -9.06
CA ALA A 330 11.44 4.29 -10.37
C ALA A 330 10.39 3.22 -10.70
N THR A 331 10.00 2.42 -9.70
CA THR A 331 8.95 1.40 -9.84
C THR A 331 7.60 2.02 -10.16
N LEU A 332 7.20 3.08 -9.44
CA LEU A 332 5.95 3.80 -9.68
C LEU A 332 5.91 4.47 -11.05
N ARG A 333 7.01 5.09 -11.48
CA ARG A 333 7.13 5.66 -12.84
C ARG A 333 7.01 4.59 -13.93
N ALA A 334 7.56 3.39 -13.70
CA ALA A 334 7.52 2.30 -14.68
C ALA A 334 6.11 1.77 -14.96
N ILE A 335 5.21 1.81 -13.96
CA ILE A 335 3.79 1.49 -14.13
C ILE A 335 2.95 2.70 -14.56
N GLY A 336 3.58 3.86 -14.75
CA GLY A 336 2.98 5.05 -15.33
C GLY A 336 2.18 5.93 -14.36
N LEU A 337 2.45 5.87 -13.05
CA LEU A 337 1.89 6.87 -12.14
C LEU A 337 2.45 8.26 -12.44
N PRO A 338 1.64 9.32 -12.29
CA PRO A 338 2.08 10.69 -12.52
C PRO A 338 3.13 11.10 -11.48
N GLU A 339 4.04 11.99 -11.88
CA GLU A 339 5.13 12.43 -11.00
C GLU A 339 4.61 13.04 -9.69
N THR A 340 3.45 13.70 -9.71
CA THR A 340 2.82 14.24 -8.50
C THR A 340 2.43 13.16 -7.49
N SER A 341 2.03 11.96 -7.94
CA SER A 341 1.78 10.81 -7.07
C SER A 341 3.07 10.15 -6.60
N VAL A 342 4.12 10.15 -7.44
CA VAL A 342 5.45 9.67 -7.06
C VAL A 342 6.04 10.55 -5.95
N LEU A 343 5.94 11.87 -6.08
CA LEU A 343 6.34 12.84 -5.05
C LEU A 343 5.63 12.57 -3.72
N THR A 344 4.32 12.29 -3.74
CA THR A 344 3.57 11.89 -2.53
C THR A 344 4.24 10.71 -1.82
N MET A 345 4.57 9.64 -2.55
CA MET A 345 5.25 8.48 -1.96
C MET A 345 6.62 8.85 -1.37
N GLN A 346 7.42 9.63 -2.10
CA GLN A 346 8.76 10.02 -1.65
C GLN A 346 8.71 10.84 -0.36
N ILE A 347 7.82 11.84 -0.30
CA ILE A 347 7.62 12.70 0.87
C ILE A 347 7.12 11.89 2.06
N CYS A 348 6.11 11.04 1.87
CA CYS A 348 5.54 10.25 2.95
C CYS A 348 6.53 9.21 3.50
N THR A 349 7.35 8.61 2.62
CA THR A 349 8.40 7.69 3.04
C THR A 349 9.50 8.41 3.84
N LYS A 350 9.90 9.63 3.44
CA LYS A 350 10.84 10.47 4.21
C LYS A 350 10.28 10.83 5.59
N LEU A 351 9.02 11.27 5.63
CA LEU A 351 8.32 11.61 6.87
C LEU A 351 8.33 10.42 7.84
N LEU A 352 7.99 9.23 7.36
CA LEU A 352 7.98 7.99 8.12
C LEU A 352 9.39 7.63 8.62
N GLN A 353 10.40 7.62 7.74
CA GLN A 353 11.77 7.25 8.09
C GLN A 353 12.34 8.18 9.18
N LYS A 354 12.21 9.49 9.00
CA LYS A 354 12.70 10.49 9.95
C LYS A 354 11.92 10.48 11.27
N GLY A 355 10.61 10.24 11.22
CA GLY A 355 9.79 10.08 12.42
C GLY A 355 10.22 8.86 13.24
N VAL A 356 10.34 7.70 12.60
CA VAL A 356 10.78 6.46 13.25
C VAL A 356 12.20 6.58 13.78
N GLU A 357 13.13 7.20 13.04
CA GLU A 357 14.52 7.44 13.50
C GLU A 357 14.58 8.26 14.79
N ASN A 358 13.69 9.27 14.92
CA ASN A 358 13.53 10.05 16.15
C ASN A 358 12.67 9.35 17.22
N GLY A 359 12.33 8.08 16.99
CA GLY A 359 11.63 7.20 17.92
C GLY A 359 10.14 7.49 18.04
N PHE A 360 9.54 8.24 17.13
CA PHE A 360 8.10 8.47 17.10
C PHE A 360 7.36 7.20 16.70
N THR A 361 6.13 7.07 17.20
CA THR A 361 5.25 5.92 16.91
C THR A 361 4.56 6.12 15.57
N LEU A 362 3.96 5.05 15.02
CA LEU A 362 3.16 5.17 13.81
C LEU A 362 1.93 6.06 14.02
N TYR A 363 1.42 6.13 15.25
CA TYR A 363 0.41 7.11 15.64
C TYR A 363 0.90 8.55 15.44
N ASP A 364 2.10 8.87 15.91
CA ASP A 364 2.64 10.23 15.81
C ASP A 364 2.84 10.65 14.34
N VAL A 365 3.29 9.73 13.48
CA VAL A 365 3.43 9.97 12.03
C VAL A 365 2.08 10.13 11.36
N GLY A 366 1.11 9.25 11.63
CA GLY A 366 -0.23 9.36 11.04
C GLY A 366 -0.96 10.63 11.48
N ALA A 367 -0.78 11.08 12.72
CA ALA A 367 -1.35 12.32 13.23
C ALA A 367 -0.76 13.60 12.57
N VAL A 368 0.41 13.50 11.92
CA VAL A 368 0.94 14.61 11.09
C VAL A 368 0.22 14.68 9.74
N MET A 369 -0.26 13.54 9.23
CA MET A 369 -0.84 13.40 7.90
C MET A 369 -2.36 13.59 7.87
N GLU A 370 -3.06 13.10 8.90
CA GLU A 370 -4.51 13.18 9.01
C GLU A 370 -4.95 14.55 9.55
N ARG A 371 -6.07 15.07 9.04
CA ARG A 371 -6.64 16.34 9.50
C ARG A 371 -7.33 16.19 10.86
N GLU A 372 -7.09 17.14 11.77
CA GLU A 372 -7.77 17.17 13.07
C GLU A 372 -9.17 17.85 12.99
N GLY A 373 -9.96 17.74 14.07
CA GLY A 373 -11.12 18.63 14.29
C GLY A 373 -12.23 18.55 13.24
N CYS A 374 -12.68 17.33 12.92
CA CYS A 374 -13.66 17.03 11.86
C CYS A 374 -13.19 17.35 10.42
N GLY A 375 -11.87 17.48 10.19
CA GLY A 375 -11.31 17.67 8.85
C GLY A 375 -11.32 19.12 8.35
N ASN A 376 -11.64 20.07 9.22
CA ASN A 376 -11.76 21.49 8.85
C ASN A 376 -10.43 22.24 8.78
N LEU A 377 -9.41 21.73 9.47
CA LEU A 377 -8.07 22.32 9.48
C LEU A 377 -7.12 21.45 8.64
N PRO A 378 -6.23 22.06 7.83
CA PRO A 378 -5.18 21.32 7.15
C PRO A 378 -4.32 20.52 8.13
N SER A 379 -3.85 19.36 7.70
CA SER A 379 -2.88 18.57 8.46
C SER A 379 -1.52 19.28 8.49
N LYS A 380 -0.65 18.83 9.41
CA LYS A 380 0.72 19.35 9.50
C LYS A 380 1.50 19.08 8.22
N LEU A 381 1.28 17.92 7.58
CA LEU A 381 1.88 17.60 6.29
C LEU A 381 1.39 18.53 5.17
N GLU A 382 0.09 18.83 5.13
CA GLU A 382 -0.46 19.78 4.14
C GLU A 382 0.16 21.17 4.28
N MET A 383 0.22 21.69 5.51
CA MET A 383 0.83 23.00 5.76
C MET A 383 2.32 23.03 5.40
N LEU A 384 3.05 21.95 5.71
CA LEU A 384 4.47 21.83 5.40
C LEU A 384 4.69 21.86 3.88
N VAL A 385 3.97 21.03 3.13
CA VAL A 385 4.10 20.94 1.66
C VAL A 385 3.65 22.25 1.00
N ALA A 386 2.56 22.86 1.48
CA ALA A 386 2.09 24.16 0.98
C ALA A 386 3.14 25.27 1.22
N GLY A 387 3.74 25.32 2.41
CA GLY A 387 4.77 26.31 2.73
C GLY A 387 6.02 26.17 1.84
N VAL A 388 6.44 24.95 1.53
CA VAL A 388 7.56 24.73 0.59
C VAL A 388 7.15 25.05 -0.85
N LYS A 389 5.90 24.78 -1.26
CA LYS A 389 5.41 25.16 -2.59
C LYS A 389 5.40 26.67 -2.81
N GLU A 390 5.20 27.47 -1.75
CA GLU A 390 5.28 28.93 -1.83
C GLU A 390 6.71 29.42 -2.10
N SER A 391 7.75 28.75 -1.58
CA SER A 391 9.16 29.10 -1.82
C SER A 391 9.72 28.49 -3.10
N VAL A 392 9.35 27.24 -3.41
CA VAL A 392 9.77 26.49 -4.60
C VAL A 392 8.54 26.16 -5.43
N GLN A 393 8.20 27.07 -6.35
CA GLN A 393 7.00 26.95 -7.19
C GLN A 393 7.00 25.71 -8.09
N ASP A 394 8.18 25.30 -8.56
CA ASP A 394 8.34 24.10 -9.40
C ASP A 394 8.55 22.85 -8.52
N MET A 395 7.45 22.16 -8.23
CA MET A 395 7.47 20.91 -7.46
C MET A 395 8.19 19.75 -8.18
N SER A 396 8.40 19.86 -9.50
CA SER A 396 9.14 18.86 -10.27
C SER A 396 10.66 19.02 -10.14
N SER A 397 11.12 20.15 -9.59
CA SER A 397 12.53 20.41 -9.40
C SER A 397 13.13 19.55 -8.29
N PRO A 398 14.39 19.11 -8.42
CA PRO A 398 15.09 18.43 -7.31
C PRO A 398 15.16 19.29 -6.04
N GLY A 399 15.13 20.62 -6.17
CA GLY A 399 15.14 21.56 -5.06
C GLY A 399 13.90 21.46 -4.17
N PHE A 400 12.73 21.14 -4.74
CA PHE A 400 11.50 20.99 -3.97
C PHE A 400 11.62 19.88 -2.93
N LEU A 401 12.11 18.69 -3.33
CA LEU A 401 12.28 17.57 -2.41
C LEU A 401 13.34 17.84 -1.33
N ILE A 402 14.36 18.65 -1.62
CA ILE A 402 15.38 19.04 -0.64
C ILE A 402 14.75 19.93 0.44
N GLU A 403 14.01 20.96 0.05
CA GLU A 403 13.34 21.87 0.98
C GLU A 403 12.25 21.15 1.80
N VAL A 404 11.50 20.22 1.18
CA VAL A 404 10.56 19.36 1.93
C VAL A 404 11.30 18.48 2.94
N ASP A 405 12.45 17.91 2.57
CA ASP A 405 13.24 17.07 3.47
C ASP A 405 13.75 17.84 4.70
N ASP A 406 14.22 19.08 4.50
CA ASP A 406 14.65 19.99 5.56
C ASP A 406 13.48 20.42 6.45
N ALA A 407 12.33 20.70 5.85
CA ALA A 407 11.11 21.04 6.60
C ALA A 407 10.61 19.86 7.45
N ILE A 408 10.75 18.62 6.98
CA ILE A 408 10.45 17.40 7.75
C ILE A 408 11.40 17.27 8.95
N ASP A 409 12.70 17.56 8.78
CA ASP A 409 13.63 17.56 9.92
C ASP A 409 13.22 18.60 10.97
N ALA A 410 12.92 19.82 10.55
CA ALA A 410 12.48 20.89 11.44
C ALA A 410 11.19 20.51 12.21
N LEU A 411 10.23 19.88 11.53
CA LEU A 411 9.00 19.35 12.14
C LEU A 411 9.33 18.38 13.28
N TRP A 412 10.16 17.37 13.02
CA TRP A 412 10.47 16.34 14.02
C TRP A 412 11.35 16.86 15.15
N GLU A 413 12.26 17.80 14.88
CA GLU A 413 13.03 18.48 15.92
C GLU A 413 12.14 19.30 16.86
N ALA A 414 11.14 20.01 16.31
CA ALA A 414 10.18 20.76 17.10
C ALA A 414 9.31 19.82 17.96
N ALA A 415 8.86 18.71 17.37
CA ALA A 415 8.08 17.69 18.08
C ALA A 415 8.88 17.04 19.22
N ASP A 416 10.16 16.74 19.03
CA ASP A 416 11.00 16.12 20.06
C ASP A 416 11.28 17.08 21.22
N LYS A 417 11.45 18.38 20.95
CA LYS A 417 11.53 19.43 21.99
C LYS A 417 10.25 19.53 22.82
N CYS A 418 9.09 19.25 22.20
CA CYS A 418 7.79 19.24 22.88
C CYS A 418 7.46 17.91 23.56
N ARG A 419 8.27 16.87 23.41
CA ARG A 419 7.95 15.51 23.89
C ARG A 419 7.80 15.47 25.41
N GLY A 420 6.55 15.34 25.88
CA GLY A 420 6.15 15.48 27.29
C GLY A 420 5.22 16.68 27.58
N ARG A 421 4.94 17.51 26.58
CA ARG A 421 3.86 18.50 26.50
C ARG A 421 2.94 18.11 25.34
N SER A 422 1.65 18.42 25.43
CA SER A 422 0.67 18.07 24.39
C SER A 422 1.10 18.62 23.01
N MET A 423 1.06 17.77 21.98
CA MET A 423 1.36 18.12 20.57
C MET A 423 0.27 19.00 19.90
N SER A 424 -0.76 19.40 20.66
CA SER A 424 -1.86 20.26 20.23
C SER A 424 -1.52 21.77 20.25
N VAL A 425 -0.23 22.14 20.39
CA VAL A 425 0.23 23.53 20.55
C VAL A 425 1.31 23.91 19.51
N LEU A 426 1.56 23.04 18.53
CA LEU A 426 2.36 23.28 17.33
C LEU A 426 1.49 23.02 16.12
#